data_AF-U1RKC5-F1
#
_entry.id   AF-U1RKC5-F1
#
_cell.length_a   1.000
_cell.length_b   1.000
_cell.length_c   1.000
_cell.angle_alpha   90.00
_cell.angle_beta   90.00
_cell.angle_gamma   90.00
#
_symmetry.space_group_name_H-M   'P 1'
#
loop_
_entity.id
_entity.type
_entity.pdbx_description
1 polymer ?
#
loop_
_entity_poly.entity_id
_entity_poly.type
_entity_poly.pdbx_seq_one_letter_code
_entity_poly.pdbx_strand_id
1 'polypeptide(L)'
;MADQVIFNRDAVGVVSSSNWTDAETVNRIAYGYNDPIYTAASVFPQIPNGDGGGVSKLSSALAEYLPLAQNCSKELSDACSVLGSGAQSAMANFDAAETMSASAYKKLRDRMGQAAMGDD
;
A
#
# COMPACT_ATOMS: atom_id res chain seq x y z
N MET A 1 39.11 -0.71 -7.37
CA MET A 1 38.48 -1.05 -6.07
C MET A 1 37.00 -0.73 -6.22
N ALA A 2 36.16 -1.70 -6.62
CA ALA A 2 34.72 -1.51 -6.54
C ALA A 2 34.35 -1.72 -5.07
N ASP A 3 34.36 -0.62 -4.33
CA ASP A 3 34.07 -0.62 -2.90
C ASP A 3 32.55 -0.77 -2.74
N GLN A 4 32.13 -1.98 -2.34
CA GLN A 4 30.76 -2.36 -1.97
C GLN A 4 29.73 -2.48 -3.12
N VAL A 5 29.19 -3.68 -3.31
CA VAL A 5 27.95 -3.90 -4.07
C VAL A 5 26.81 -3.48 -3.15
N ILE A 6 26.04 -2.47 -3.56
CA ILE A 6 24.92 -1.90 -2.81
C ILE A 6 23.68 -1.89 -3.70
N PHE A 7 22.55 -2.28 -3.13
CA PHE A 7 21.30 -2.47 -3.83
C PHE A 7 20.75 -1.08 -4.10
N ASN A 8 20.70 -0.73 -5.38
CA ASN A 8 20.16 0.55 -5.79
C ASN A 8 18.63 0.51 -5.72
N ARG A 9 18.11 0.76 -4.53
CA ARG A 9 16.67 0.78 -4.20
C ARG A 9 15.87 1.69 -5.14
N ASP A 10 16.43 2.84 -5.48
CA ASP A 10 15.79 3.85 -6.34
C ASP A 10 15.66 3.36 -7.80
N ALA A 11 16.62 2.55 -8.28
CA ALA A 11 16.61 2.03 -9.64
C ALA A 11 15.58 0.91 -9.88
N VAL A 12 15.13 0.22 -8.82
CA VAL A 12 14.20 -0.93 -8.93
C VAL A 12 12.75 -0.54 -8.64
N GLY A 13 12.50 0.74 -8.33
CA GLY A 13 11.17 1.25 -8.03
C GLY A 13 10.57 0.69 -6.73
N VAL A 14 11.35 -0.04 -5.92
CA VAL A 14 10.95 -0.48 -4.58
C VAL A 14 11.15 0.69 -3.64
N VAL A 15 10.27 1.68 -3.78
CA VAL A 15 10.23 2.84 -2.89
C VAL A 15 9.34 2.44 -1.71
N SER A 16 9.92 1.84 -0.65
CA SER A 16 9.22 1.89 0.63
C SER A 16 9.33 3.33 1.12
N SER A 17 8.26 4.09 0.91
CA SER A 17 8.08 5.31 1.66
C SER A 17 7.69 4.88 3.07
N SER A 18 8.48 5.27 4.07
CA SER A 18 8.06 5.17 5.48
C SER A 18 6.77 5.94 5.77
N ASN A 19 6.36 6.80 4.83
CA ASN A 19 5.17 7.64 4.87
C ASN A 19 4.12 7.14 3.88
N TRP A 20 3.97 5.82 3.67
CA TRP A 20 2.85 5.26 2.92
C TRP A 20 1.55 5.53 3.71
N THR A 21 0.96 6.70 3.50
CA THR A 21 -0.27 7.15 4.16
C THR A 21 -1.51 6.92 3.30
N ASP A 22 -1.37 6.28 2.14
CA ASP A 22 -2.49 6.08 1.21
C ASP A 22 -3.57 5.19 1.83
N ALA A 23 -3.18 4.14 2.55
CA ALA A 23 -4.11 3.30 3.30
C ALA A 23 -4.93 4.14 4.31
N GLU A 24 -4.26 4.92 5.16
CA GLU A 24 -4.88 5.84 6.12
C GLU A 24 -5.80 6.86 5.42
N THR A 25 -5.34 7.43 4.30
CA THR A 25 -6.09 8.46 3.54
C THR A 25 -7.36 7.89 2.97
N VAL A 26 -7.29 6.73 2.32
CA VAL A 26 -8.45 6.06 1.75
C VAL A 26 -9.39 5.55 2.85
N ASN A 27 -8.86 5.10 3.98
CA ASN A 27 -9.68 4.74 5.14
C ASN A 27 -10.48 5.96 5.67
N ARG A 28 -9.86 7.15 5.74
CA ARG A 28 -10.57 8.39 6.12
C ARG A 28 -11.69 8.75 5.15
N ILE A 29 -11.51 8.50 3.85
CA ILE A 29 -12.59 8.63 2.86
C ILE A 29 -13.73 7.65 3.18
N ALA A 30 -13.41 6.40 3.52
CA ALA A 30 -14.41 5.41 3.94
C ALA A 30 -15.22 5.86 5.18
N TYR A 31 -14.56 6.50 6.15
CA TYR A 31 -15.22 7.09 7.32
C TYR A 31 -16.20 8.22 6.96
N GLY A 32 -15.91 9.00 5.91
CA GLY A 32 -16.81 10.05 5.42
C GLY A 32 -18.19 9.55 5.00
N TYR A 33 -18.35 8.25 4.73
CA TYR A 33 -19.63 7.64 4.39
C TYR A 33 -20.46 7.20 5.61
N ASN A 34 -19.91 7.15 6.82
CA ASN A 34 -20.63 6.65 7.99
C ASN A 34 -21.93 7.40 8.25
N ASP A 35 -21.88 8.74 8.29
CA ASP A 35 -23.08 9.54 8.57
C ASP A 35 -24.08 9.53 7.40
N PRO A 36 -23.65 9.74 6.12
CA PRO A 36 -24.56 9.68 4.98
C PRO A 36 -25.36 8.38 4.87
N ILE A 37 -24.76 7.22 5.18
CA ILE A 37 -25.45 5.92 5.08
C ILE A 37 -26.76 5.89 5.89
N TYR A 38 -26.78 6.52 7.06
CA TYR A 38 -27.95 6.53 7.94
C TYR A 38 -28.82 7.78 7.79
N THR A 39 -28.25 8.89 7.30
CA THR A 39 -28.93 10.19 7.29
C THR A 39 -29.46 10.59 5.92
N ALA A 40 -28.97 10.01 4.83
CA ALA A 40 -29.30 10.46 3.49
C ALA A 40 -30.80 10.34 3.14
N ALA A 41 -31.53 9.39 3.73
CA ALA A 41 -32.98 9.31 3.53
C ALA A 41 -33.73 10.55 4.06
N SER A 42 -33.20 11.23 5.07
CA SER A 42 -33.83 12.39 5.71
C SER A 42 -33.73 13.68 4.89
N VAL A 43 -32.83 13.75 3.91
CA VAL A 43 -32.67 14.93 3.03
C VAL A 43 -33.59 14.89 1.80
N PHE A 44 -34.36 13.81 1.61
CA PHE A 44 -35.33 13.66 0.52
C PHE A 44 -36.76 13.72 1.07
N PRO A 45 -37.30 14.92 1.39
CA PRO A 45 -38.68 15.03 1.84
C PRO A 45 -39.63 14.53 0.76
N GLN A 46 -40.64 13.75 1.16
CA GLN A 46 -41.72 13.34 0.26
C GLN A 46 -42.46 14.58 -0.24
N ILE A 47 -42.68 14.64 -1.56
CA ILE A 47 -43.38 15.77 -2.19
C ILE A 47 -44.86 15.67 -1.81
N PRO A 48 -45.44 16.66 -1.09
CA PRO A 48 -46.79 16.53 -0.53
C PRO A 48 -47.91 16.38 -1.58
N ASN A 49 -47.69 16.80 -2.83
CA ASN A 49 -48.70 16.85 -3.90
C ASN A 49 -48.10 16.56 -5.30
N GLY A 50 -47.29 15.51 -5.46
CA GLY A 50 -46.70 15.14 -6.76
C GLY A 50 -46.35 13.65 -6.89
N ASP A 51 -45.97 13.22 -8.10
CA ASP A 51 -45.42 11.87 -8.32
C ASP A 51 -44.05 11.74 -7.63
N GLY A 52 -44.04 11.10 -6.46
CA GLY A 52 -42.85 10.84 -5.66
C GLY A 52 -41.92 9.77 -6.25
N GLY A 53 -42.24 9.16 -7.38
CA GLY A 53 -41.48 8.05 -7.96
C GLY A 53 -40.00 8.37 -8.22
N GLY A 54 -39.68 9.61 -8.63
CA GLY A 54 -38.29 10.06 -8.81
C GLY A 54 -37.51 10.15 -7.49
N VAL A 55 -38.14 10.67 -6.43
CA VAL A 55 -37.55 10.79 -5.10
C VAL A 55 -37.28 9.42 -4.50
N SER A 56 -38.24 8.49 -4.65
CA SER A 56 -38.08 7.10 -4.19
C SER A 56 -36.94 6.39 -4.93
N LYS A 57 -36.85 6.53 -6.25
CA LYS A 57 -35.74 5.95 -7.05
C LYS A 57 -34.38 6.51 -6.63
N LEU A 58 -34.29 7.82 -6.40
CA LEU A 58 -33.06 8.45 -5.94
C LEU A 58 -32.66 7.96 -4.54
N SER A 59 -33.62 7.88 -3.62
CA SER A 59 -33.36 7.36 -2.27
C SER A 59 -32.90 5.90 -2.29
N SER A 60 -33.51 5.04 -3.11
CA SER A 60 -33.08 3.65 -3.27
C SER A 60 -31.69 3.54 -3.88
N ALA A 61 -31.41 4.27 -4.97
CA ALA A 61 -30.10 4.27 -5.61
C ALA A 61 -28.99 4.74 -4.65
N LEU A 62 -29.28 5.74 -3.82
CA LEU A 62 -28.32 6.24 -2.84
C LEU A 62 -28.11 5.28 -1.67
N ALA A 63 -29.16 4.59 -1.22
CA ALA A 63 -29.07 3.54 -0.20
C ALA A 63 -28.20 2.35 -0.66
N GLU A 64 -28.14 2.07 -1.96
CA GLU A 64 -27.24 1.07 -2.54
C GLU A 64 -25.82 1.63 -2.76
N TYR A 65 -25.71 2.86 -3.26
CA TYR A 65 -24.43 3.48 -3.60
C TYR A 65 -23.56 3.74 -2.36
N LEU A 66 -24.11 4.30 -1.28
CA LEU A 66 -23.30 4.73 -0.13
C LEU A 66 -22.56 3.57 0.56
N PRO A 67 -23.21 2.43 0.88
CA PRO A 67 -22.51 1.26 1.41
C PRO A 67 -21.49 0.68 0.43
N LEU A 68 -21.82 0.66 -0.87
CA LEU A 68 -20.91 0.16 -1.90
C LEU A 68 -19.64 1.02 -1.97
N ALA A 69 -19.79 2.34 -2.05
CA ALA A 69 -18.68 3.29 -2.10
C ALA A 69 -17.80 3.23 -0.83
N GLN A 70 -18.43 3.06 0.34
CA GLN A 70 -17.71 2.83 1.58
C GLN A 70 -16.88 1.54 1.51
N ASN A 71 -17.49 0.42 1.09
CA ASN A 71 -16.80 -0.87 1.01
C ASN A 71 -15.66 -0.83 0.00
N CYS A 72 -15.87 -0.25 -1.19
CA CYS A 72 -14.79 -0.06 -2.16
C CYS A 72 -13.63 0.75 -1.58
N SER A 73 -13.92 1.78 -0.79
CA SER A 73 -12.88 2.57 -0.12
C SER A 73 -12.12 1.72 0.91
N LYS A 74 -12.81 0.90 1.71
CA LYS A 74 -12.15 -0.02 2.67
C LYS A 74 -11.24 -1.03 1.97
N GLU A 75 -11.71 -1.66 0.90
CA GLU A 75 -10.92 -2.62 0.10
C GLU A 75 -9.67 -1.96 -0.50
N LEU A 76 -9.79 -0.72 -1.00
CA LEU A 76 -8.64 0.04 -1.49
C LEU A 76 -7.64 0.36 -0.37
N SER A 77 -8.11 0.72 0.83
CA SER A 77 -7.25 0.91 2.00
C SER A 77 -6.49 -0.37 2.37
N ASP A 78 -7.16 -1.51 2.35
CA ASP A 78 -6.54 -2.81 2.63
C ASP A 78 -5.50 -3.17 1.55
N ALA A 79 -5.82 -2.96 0.27
CA ALA A 79 -4.89 -3.15 -0.83
C ALA A 79 -3.63 -2.26 -0.70
N CYS A 80 -3.81 -0.99 -0.34
CA CYS A 80 -2.71 -0.07 -0.05
C CYS A 80 -1.85 -0.57 1.13
N SER A 81 -2.45 -1.13 2.17
CA SER A 81 -1.74 -1.68 3.33
C SER A 81 -0.92 -2.92 2.97
N VAL A 82 -1.51 -3.83 2.17
CA VAL A 82 -0.83 -5.03 1.66
C VAL A 82 0.35 -4.64 0.77
N LEU A 83 0.16 -3.66 -0.12
CA LEU A 83 1.24 -3.21 -1.00
C LEU A 83 2.39 -2.57 -0.21
N GLY A 84 2.09 -1.71 0.77
CA GLY A 84 3.09 -1.09 1.63
C GLY A 84 3.91 -2.11 2.42
N SER A 85 3.26 -3.10 3.02
CA SER A 85 3.94 -4.18 3.77
C SER A 85 4.73 -5.13 2.86
N GLY A 86 4.26 -5.39 1.63
CA GLY A 86 4.98 -6.14 0.62
C GLY A 86 6.27 -5.44 0.18
N ALA A 87 6.22 -4.12 -0.05
CA ALA A 87 7.39 -3.31 -0.38
C ALA A 87 8.44 -3.32 0.74
N GLN A 88 8.00 -3.20 2.00
CA GLN A 88 8.88 -3.30 3.17
C GLN A 88 9.56 -4.67 3.25
N SER A 89 8.81 -5.75 3.06
CA SER A 89 9.35 -7.12 3.09
C SER A 89 10.35 -7.36 1.96
N ALA A 90 10.06 -6.87 0.75
CA ALA A 90 10.96 -6.97 -0.39
C ALA A 90 12.30 -6.27 -0.10
N MET A 91 12.28 -5.08 0.50
CA MET A 91 13.50 -4.36 0.89
C MET A 91 14.35 -5.14 1.88
N ALA A 92 13.74 -5.69 2.93
CA ALA A 92 14.46 -6.51 3.91
C ALA A 92 15.14 -7.73 3.26
N ASN A 93 14.46 -8.37 2.31
CA ASN A 93 15.02 -9.51 1.57
C ASN A 93 16.19 -9.11 0.67
N PHE A 94 16.11 -7.98 -0.03
CA PHE A 94 17.22 -7.49 -0.85
C PHE A 94 18.43 -7.12 0.01
N ASP A 95 18.24 -6.40 1.12
CA ASP A 95 19.32 -6.06 2.05
C ASP A 95 20.01 -7.31 2.64
N ALA A 96 19.23 -8.34 2.97
CA ALA A 96 19.77 -9.60 3.47
C ALA A 96 20.58 -10.34 2.38
N ALA A 97 20.06 -10.42 1.15
CA ALA A 97 20.74 -11.07 0.04
C ALA A 97 22.08 -10.37 -0.30
N GLU A 98 22.12 -9.04 -0.21
CA GLU A 98 23.35 -8.27 -0.38
C GLU A 98 24.36 -8.54 0.71
N THR A 99 23.93 -8.50 1.97
CA THR A 99 24.81 -8.77 3.12
C THR A 99 25.44 -10.16 3.00
N MET A 100 24.65 -11.16 2.59
CA MET A 100 25.13 -12.51 2.34
C MET A 100 26.16 -12.55 1.20
N SER A 101 25.84 -11.91 0.07
CA SER A 101 26.71 -11.89 -1.11
C SER A 101 28.03 -11.16 -0.84
N ALA A 102 27.99 -9.98 -0.22
CA ALA A 102 29.17 -9.22 0.18
C ALA A 102 30.06 -10.01 1.15
N SER A 103 29.45 -10.71 2.12
CA SER A 103 30.16 -11.56 3.06
C SER A 103 30.85 -12.75 2.37
N ALA A 104 30.18 -13.38 1.41
CA ALA A 104 30.75 -14.48 0.62
C ALA A 104 31.94 -14.01 -0.24
N TYR A 105 31.81 -12.87 -0.92
CA TYR A 105 32.90 -12.28 -1.69
C TYR A 105 34.10 -11.91 -0.82
N LYS A 106 33.86 -11.32 0.35
CA LYS A 106 34.93 -10.98 1.31
C LYS A 106 35.71 -12.24 1.72
N LYS A 107 35.00 -13.32 2.11
CA LYS A 107 35.63 -14.61 2.46
C LYS A 107 36.43 -15.21 1.31
N LEU A 108 35.91 -15.16 0.08
CA LEU A 108 36.63 -15.63 -1.11
C LEU A 108 37.90 -14.84 -1.36
N ARG A 109 37.83 -13.51 -1.32
CA ARG A 109 38.98 -12.62 -1.47
C ARG A 109 40.02 -12.89 -0.40
N ASP A 110 39.63 -13.03 0.87
CA ASP A 110 40.56 -13.26 1.97
C ASP A 110 41.26 -14.64 1.81
N ARG A 111 40.56 -15.67 1.33
CA ARG A 111 41.15 -16.96 0.96
C ARG A 111 42.13 -16.87 -0.21
N MET A 112 41.80 -16.12 -1.25
CA MET A 112 42.70 -15.92 -2.40
C MET A 112 43.93 -15.08 -2.02
N GLY A 113 43.77 -14.09 -1.15
CA GLY A 113 44.88 -13.28 -0.63
C GLY A 113 45.82 -14.08 0.27
N GLN A 114 45.29 -14.98 1.10
CA GLN A 114 46.10 -15.93 1.88
C GLN A 114 46.84 -16.93 0.98
N ALA A 115 46.20 -17.43 -0.07
CA ALA A 115 46.84 -18.31 -1.05
C ALA A 115 47.94 -17.59 -1.87
N ALA A 116 47.81 -16.27 -2.09
CA ALA A 116 48.82 -15.47 -2.79
C ALA A 116 50.03 -15.08 -1.91
N MET A 117 49.95 -15.27 -0.58
CA MET A 117 51.05 -15.03 0.37
C MET A 117 51.65 -16.33 0.93
N GLY A 118 51.28 -17.48 0.38
CA GLY A 118 51.76 -18.79 0.79
C GLY A 118 52.43 -19.53 -0.36
N ASP A 119 53.66 -19.12 -0.68
CA ASP A 119 54.77 -19.98 -1.12
C ASP A 119 55.99 -19.07 -1.30
N ASP A 120 56.77 -18.94 -0.23
CA ASP A 120 58.23 -18.68 -0.20
C ASP A 120 58.77 -19.15 1.15
#